data_AF-A0A945LDJ0-F1
#
_entry.id   AF-A0A945LDJ0-F1
#
_cell.length_a   1.000
_cell.length_b   1.000
_cell.length_c   1.000
_cell.angle_alpha   90.00
_cell.angle_beta   90.00
_cell.angle_gamma   90.00
#
_symmetry.space_group_name_H-M   'P 1'
#
loop_
_entity.id
_entity.type
_entity.pdbx_description
1 polymer ?
#
loop_
_entity_poly.entity_id
_entity_poly.type
_entity_poly.pdbx_seq_one_letter_code
_entity_poly.pdbx_strand_id
1 'polypeptide(L)' 'MLEFTKKILSKVSFDKTLFKKELSKSARWLSKQEVITLKIWALTTFSQYKNTILEVFDQIS' A
#
# COMPACT_ATOMS: atom_id res chain seq x y z
N MET A 1 1.22 -8.12 10.66
CA MET A 1 0.05 -7.33 10.21
C MET A 1 0.00 -7.21 8.69
N LEU A 2 1.16 -7.30 8.03
CA LEU A 2 1.32 -7.22 6.58
C LEU A 2 0.36 -8.10 5.75
N GLU A 3 0.18 -9.37 6.09
CA GLU A 3 -0.69 -10.28 5.31
C GLU A 3 -2.17 -9.83 5.29
N PHE A 4 -2.65 -9.28 6.41
CA PHE A 4 -3.99 -8.71 6.49
C PHE A 4 -4.11 -7.48 5.58
N THR A 5 -3.13 -6.57 5.64
CA THR A 5 -3.05 -5.41 4.75
C THR A 5 -3.08 -5.83 3.28
N LYS A 6 -2.26 -6.82 2.87
CA LYS A 6 -2.25 -7.30 1.48
C LYS A 6 -3.63 -7.76 1.04
N LYS A 7 -4.33 -8.53 1.87
CA LYS A 7 -5.70 -9.00 1.60
C LYS A 7 -6.70 -7.86 1.45
N ILE A 8 -6.62 -6.84 2.30
CA ILE A 8 -7.48 -5.64 2.19
C ILE A 8 -7.18 -4.88 0.90
N LEU A 9 -5.90 -4.61 0.61
CA LEU A 9 -5.50 -3.87 -0.59
C LEU A 9 -5.94 -4.57 -1.87
N SER A 10 -5.82 -5.90 -1.95
CA SER A 10 -6.34 -6.66 -3.09
C SER A 10 -7.85 -6.50 -3.23
N LYS A 11 -8.61 -6.53 -2.13
CA LYS A 11 -10.06 -6.34 -2.15
C LYS A 11 -10.48 -4.94 -2.57
N VAL A 12 -9.74 -3.89 -2.19
CA VAL A 12 -10.09 -2.50 -2.52
C VAL A 12 -9.42 -1.99 -3.80
N SER A 13 -8.62 -2.81 -4.46
CA SER A 13 -7.83 -2.43 -5.66
C SER A 13 -8.67 -2.03 -6.87
N PHE A 14 -9.97 -2.34 -6.88
CA PHE A 14 -10.88 -1.91 -7.95
C PHE A 14 -11.19 -0.41 -7.92
N ASP A 15 -11.03 0.25 -6.77
CA ASP A 15 -11.26 1.69 -6.61
C ASP A 15 -9.96 2.38 -6.21
N LYS A 16 -9.46 3.26 -7.08
CA LYS A 16 -8.18 3.97 -6.87
C LYS A 16 -8.19 4.81 -5.60
N THR A 17 -9.31 5.45 -5.26
CA THR A 17 -9.42 6.35 -4.12
C THR A 17 -9.43 5.55 -2.82
N LEU A 18 -10.18 4.45 -2.76
CA LEU A 18 -10.25 3.55 -1.63
C LEU A 18 -8.92 2.82 -1.43
N PHE A 19 -8.31 2.34 -2.52
CA PHE A 19 -6.98 1.75 -2.50
C PHE A 19 -5.94 2.71 -1.88
N LYS A 20 -5.91 3.97 -2.32
CA LYS A 20 -5.00 4.98 -1.76
C LYS A 20 -5.23 5.19 -0.26
N LYS A 21 -6.49 5.27 0.18
CA LYS A 21 -6.85 5.45 1.60
C LYS A 21 -6.36 4.28 2.46
N GLU A 22 -6.66 3.04 2.04
CA GLU A 22 -6.26 1.85 2.79
C GLU A 22 -4.74 1.60 2.76
N LEU A 23 -4.07 1.96 1.66
CA LEU A 23 -2.62 1.90 1.54
C LEU A 23 -1.95 2.87 2.51
N SER A 24 -2.43 4.11 2.55
CA SER A 24 -1.93 5.15 3.47
C SER A 24 -2.12 4.75 4.93
N LYS A 25 -3.30 4.22 5.27
CA LYS A 25 -3.59 3.71 6.62
C LYS A 25 -2.65 2.57 7.00
N SER A 26 -2.47 1.61 6.10
CA SER A 26 -1.61 0.46 6.34
C SER A 26 -0.14 0.86 6.53
N ALA A 27 0.36 1.75 5.68
CA ALA A 27 1.75 2.19 5.76
C ALA A 27 2.07 2.99 7.04
N ARG A 28 1.07 3.57 7.72
CA ARG A 28 1.23 4.20 9.05
C ARG A 28 1.16 3.21 10.22
N TRP A 29 0.43 2.10 10.06
CA TRP A 29 0.25 1.10 11.13
C TRP A 29 1.32 0.01 11.15
N LEU A 30 2.00 -0.21 10.03
CA LEU A 30 3.01 -1.25 9.90
C LEU A 30 4.36 -0.80 10.48
N SER A 31 5.14 -1.77 10.93
CA SER A 31 6.54 -1.55 11.30
C SER A 31 7.39 -1.13 10.10
N LYS A 32 8.53 -0.45 10.31
CA LYS A 32 9.41 0.01 9.20
C LYS A 32 9.78 -1.11 8.23
N GLN A 33 10.07 -2.32 8.73
CA GLN A 33 10.39 -3.48 7.90
C GLN A 33 9.19 -3.96 7.07
N GLU A 34 7.99 -4.00 7.68
CA GLU A 34 6.75 -4.37 6.99
C GLU A 34 6.36 -3.30 5.95
N VAL A 35 6.60 -2.01 6.20
CA VAL A 35 6.37 -0.91 5.25
C VAL A 35 7.21 -1.07 3.99
N ILE A 36 8.51 -1.40 4.14
CA ILE A 36 9.40 -1.66 3.00
C ILE A 36 8.87 -2.85 2.18
N THR A 37 8.51 -3.94 2.88
CA THR A 37 7.98 -5.14 2.23
C THR A 37 6.65 -4.86 1.52
N LEU A 38 5.78 -4.05 2.14
CA LEU A 38 4.52 -3.62 1.56
C LEU A 38 4.72 -2.78 0.30
N LYS A 39 5.68 -1.85 0.31
CA LYS A 39 6.01 -1.00 -0.85
C LYS A 39 6.43 -1.84 -2.05
N ILE A 40 7.35 -2.77 -1.85
CA ILE A 40 7.83 -3.67 -2.92
C ILE A 40 6.66 -4.49 -3.47
N TRP A 41 5.91 -5.14 -2.57
CA TRP A 41 4.78 -5.96 -2.97
C TRP A 41 3.70 -5.17 -3.73
N ALA A 42 3.33 -3.98 -3.24
CA ALA A 42 2.33 -3.13 -3.89
C ALA A 42 2.77 -2.68 -5.29
N LEU A 43 4.04 -2.30 -5.45
CA LEU A 43 4.59 -1.91 -6.76
C LEU A 43 4.63 -3.07 -7.76
N THR A 44 4.87 -4.30 -7.29
CA THR A 44 4.87 -5.50 -8.14
C THR A 44 3.46 -6.00 -8.49
N THR A 45 2.50 -5.86 -7.56
CA THR A 45 1.14 -6.40 -7.70
C THR A 45 0.19 -5.41 -8.40
N PHE A 46 0.38 -4.11 -8.13
CA PHE A 46 -0.50 -3.05 -8.62
C PHE A 46 0.28 -2.04 -9.47
N SER A 47 0.96 -2.52 -10.52
CA SER A 47 1.76 -1.69 -11.43
C SER A 47 0.96 -0.50 -12.01
N GLN A 48 -0.35 -0.66 -12.22
CA GLN A 48 -1.26 0.40 -12.66
C GLN A 48 -1.38 1.58 -11.67
N TYR A 49 -1.06 1.36 -10.39
CA TYR A 49 -1.11 2.37 -9.33
C TYR A 49 0.28 2.84 -8.89
N LYS A 50 1.33 2.60 -9.68
CA LYS A 50 2.72 2.99 -9.36
C LYS A 50 2.83 4.40 -8.79
N ASN A 51 2.26 5.40 -9.46
CA ASN A 51 2.34 6.80 -9.02
C ASN A 51 1.65 7.01 -7.66
N THR A 52 0.45 6.45 -7.48
CA THR A 52 -0.28 6.51 -6.20
C THR A 52 0.52 5.86 -5.07
N ILE A 53 1.15 4.72 -5.34
CA ILE A 53 1.94 3.99 -4.36
C ILE A 53 3.16 4.80 -3.95
N LEU A 54 3.91 5.33 -4.91
CA LEU A 54 5.08 6.17 -4.63
C LEU A 54 4.69 7.40 -3.82
N GLU A 55 3.61 8.09 -4.19
CA GLU A 55 3.10 9.26 -3.46
C GLU A 55 2.78 8.93 -1.99
N VAL A 56 2.12 7.80 -1.72
CA VAL A 56 1.79 7.40 -0.34
C VAL A 56 3.03 7.13 0.50
N PHE A 57 4.03 6.45 -0.06
CA PHE A 57 5.25 6.11 0.69
C PHE A 57 6.23 7.28 0.82
N ASP A 58 6.16 8.26 -0.07
CA ASP A 58 6.92 9.52 0.03
C ASP A 58 6.45 10.35 1.24
N GLN A 59 5.13 10.42 1.47
CA GLN A 59 4.52 11.15 2.58
C GLN A 59 4.76 10.56 3.99
N ILE A 60 5.41 9.39 4.08
CA ILE A 60 5.62 8.66 5.35
C ILE A 60 7.10 8.70 5.77
N SER A 61 8.01 9.11 4.87
CA SER A 61 9.44 9.28 5.20
C SER A 61 9.71 10.54 6.01
#